data_AF-A0A1J5RW15-F1
#
_entry.id   AF-A0A1J5RW15-F1
#
_cell.length_a   1.000
_cell.length_b   1.000
_cell.length_c   1.000
_cell.angle_alpha   90.00
_cell.angle_beta   90.00
_cell.angle_gamma   90.00
#
_symmetry.space_group_name_H-M   'P 1'
#
loop_
_entity.id
_entity.type
_entity.pdbx_description
1 polymer ?
#
loop_
_entity_poly.entity_id
_entity_poly.type
_entity_poly.pdbx_seq_one_letter_code
_entity_poly.pdbx_strand_id
1 'polypeptide(L)'
;MRNVTLSVPDDIYRMARVAAAKQDTTISAVAAESLRAYASGEDPQKVRRRLFEKAFAAVGNNQGQMSSRDDLYDRRILSRH
;
A
#
# COMPACT_ATOMS: atom_id res chain seq x y z
N MET A 1 3.93 19.50 -16.49
CA MET A 1 4.23 18.05 -16.64
C MET A 1 4.30 17.73 -18.13
N ARG A 2 5.06 16.72 -18.54
CA ARG A 2 5.13 16.28 -19.94
C ARG A 2 4.34 14.97 -20.10
N ASN A 3 3.63 14.82 -21.20
CA ASN A 3 2.87 13.61 -21.50
C ASN A 3 3.73 12.64 -22.31
N VAL A 4 3.60 11.35 -22.00
CA VAL A 4 4.29 10.25 -22.69
C VAL A 4 3.25 9.18 -23.02
N THR A 5 3.31 8.65 -24.24
CA THR A 5 2.50 7.50 -24.67
C THR A 5 3.33 6.24 -24.58
N LEU A 6 2.80 5.20 -23.93
CA LEU A 6 3.47 3.91 -23.76
C LEU A 6 2.66 2.83 -24.47
N SER A 7 3.34 2.00 -25.25
CA SER A 7 2.75 0.77 -25.79
C SER A 7 3.05 -0.37 -24.81
N VAL A 8 2.02 -1.06 -24.37
CA VAL A 8 2.11 -2.21 -23.46
C VAL A 8 1.16 -3.31 -23.94
N PRO A 9 1.50 -4.58 -23.72
CA PRO A 9 0.58 -5.69 -23.96
C PRO A 9 -0.75 -5.50 -23.20
N ASP A 10 -1.88 -5.85 -23.83
CA ASP A 10 -3.22 -5.61 -23.28
C ASP A 10 -3.46 -6.36 -21.95
N ASP A 11 -2.96 -7.58 -21.87
CA ASP A 11 -3.00 -8.40 -20.66
C ASP A 11 -2.28 -7.71 -19.50
N ILE A 12 -1.08 -7.19 -19.75
CA ILE A 12 -0.30 -6.44 -18.76
C ILE A 12 -1.02 -5.15 -18.34
N TYR A 13 -1.60 -4.41 -19.29
CA TYR A 13 -2.36 -3.21 -18.99
C TYR A 13 -3.56 -3.52 -18.06
N ARG A 14 -4.32 -4.58 -18.35
CA ARG A 14 -5.46 -5.01 -17.52
C ARG A 14 -5.02 -5.41 -16.12
N MET A 15 -3.97 -6.23 -16.02
CA MET A 15 -3.43 -6.66 -14.73
C MET A 15 -2.95 -5.47 -13.90
N ALA A 16 -2.20 -4.55 -14.51
CA ALA A 16 -1.72 -3.35 -13.86
C ALA A 16 -2.87 -2.45 -13.39
N ARG A 17 -3.94 -2.32 -14.17
CA ARG A 17 -5.12 -1.53 -13.81
C ARG A 17 -5.81 -2.07 -12.57
N VAL A 18 -6.04 -3.38 -12.53
CA VAL A 18 -6.65 -4.05 -11.38
C VAL A 18 -5.74 -3.93 -10.15
N ALA A 19 -4.44 -4.11 -10.31
CA ALA A 19 -3.48 -3.98 -9.21
C ALA A 19 -3.42 -2.57 -8.63
N ALA A 20 -3.42 -1.54 -9.49
CA ALA A 20 -3.44 -0.14 -9.06
C ALA A 20 -4.73 0.21 -8.31
N ALA A 21 -5.89 -0.23 -8.84
CA ALA A 21 -7.18 0.01 -8.18
C ALA A 21 -7.25 -0.63 -6.78
N LYS A 22 -6.69 -1.83 -6.61
CA LYS A 22 -6.59 -2.49 -5.29
C LYS A 22 -5.73 -1.73 -4.27
N GLN A 23 -4.89 -0.82 -4.73
CA GLN A 23 -4.00 -0.01 -3.91
C GLN A 23 -4.46 1.47 -3.86
N ASP A 24 -5.71 1.75 -4.23
CA ASP A 24 -6.30 3.09 -4.31
C ASP A 24 -5.43 4.08 -5.12
N THR A 25 -4.79 3.59 -6.19
CA THR A 25 -3.92 4.38 -7.06
C THR A 25 -4.25 4.19 -8.54
N THR A 26 -3.51 4.86 -9.42
CA THR A 26 -3.69 4.82 -10.88
C THR A 26 -2.44 4.30 -11.58
N ILE A 27 -2.60 3.74 -12.78
CA ILE A 27 -1.47 3.30 -13.61
C ILE A 27 -0.51 4.47 -13.89
N SER A 28 -1.05 5.66 -14.18
CA SER A 28 -0.24 6.85 -14.45
C SER A 28 0.60 7.27 -13.24
N ALA A 29 0.05 7.16 -12.02
CA ALA A 29 0.80 7.42 -10.80
C ALA A 29 1.94 6.40 -10.59
N VAL A 30 1.65 5.11 -10.79
CA VAL A 30 2.64 4.03 -10.69
C VAL A 30 3.75 4.20 -11.74
N ALA A 31 3.40 4.56 -12.98
CA ALA A 31 4.37 4.83 -14.04
C ALA A 31 5.24 6.05 -13.72
N ALA A 32 4.66 7.11 -13.18
CA ALA A 32 5.40 8.31 -12.78
C ALA A 32 6.40 8.01 -11.65
N GLU A 33 6.01 7.22 -10.65
CA GLU A 33 6.91 6.79 -9.57
C GLU A 33 8.04 5.90 -10.10
N SER A 34 7.72 4.95 -10.96
CA SER A 34 8.71 4.07 -11.60
C SER A 34 9.73 4.85 -12.43
N LEU A 35 9.27 5.85 -13.19
CA LEU A 35 10.14 6.73 -13.99
C LEU A 35 11.02 7.62 -13.10
N ARG A 36 10.52 8.08 -11.95
CA ARG A 36 11.34 8.83 -10.98
C ARG A 36 12.44 7.97 -10.39
N ALA A 37 12.11 6.76 -9.95
CA ALA A 37 13.10 5.80 -9.42
C ALA A 37 14.15 5.44 -10.48
N TYR A 38 13.71 5.22 -11.72
CA TYR A 38 14.62 4.99 -12.85
C TYR A 38 15.56 6.17 -13.09
N ALA A 39 15.04 7.41 -13.11
CA ALA A 39 15.83 8.60 -13.35
C ALA A 39 16.78 8.98 -12.21
N SER A 40 16.42 8.65 -10.95
CA SER A 40 17.28 8.92 -9.79
C SER A 40 18.44 7.94 -9.65
N GLY A 41 18.47 6.86 -10.45
CA GLY A 41 19.45 5.78 -10.30
C GLY A 41 19.27 4.98 -9.01
N GLU A 42 18.14 5.16 -8.31
CA GLU A 42 17.76 4.29 -7.21
C GLU A 42 17.39 2.93 -7.78
N ASP A 43 18.12 1.88 -7.39
CA ASP A 43 17.80 0.51 -7.77
C ASP A 43 16.34 0.21 -7.40
N PRO A 44 15.45 -0.01 -8.38
CA PRO A 44 14.02 -0.24 -8.13
C PRO A 44 13.78 -1.42 -7.19
N GLN A 45 14.71 -2.39 -7.16
CA GLN A 45 14.64 -3.50 -6.22
C GLN A 45 14.88 -3.07 -4.78
N LYS A 46 15.79 -2.13 -4.52
CA LYS A 46 16.05 -1.59 -3.17
C LYS A 46 14.87 -0.77 -2.65
N VAL A 47 14.23 0.02 -3.51
CA VAL A 47 13.05 0.80 -3.14
C VAL A 47 11.86 -0.10 -2.85
N ARG A 48 11.58 -1.10 -3.72
CA ARG A 48 10.52 -2.09 -3.48
C ARG A 48 10.77 -2.90 -2.22
N ARG A 49 12.00 -3.35 -1.97
CA ARG A 49 12.39 -4.04 -0.73
C ARG A 49 12.05 -3.19 0.49
N ARG A 50 12.45 -1.92 0.49
CA ARG A 50 12.19 -1.00 1.61
C ARG A 50 10.69 -0.74 1.83
N LEU A 51 9.89 -0.67 0.76
CA LEU A 51 8.43 -0.55 0.88
C LEU A 51 7.80 -1.82 1.48
N PHE A 52 8.22 -3.01 1.03
CA PHE A 52 7.75 -4.28 1.59
C PHE A 52 8.14 -4.42 3.07
N GLU A 53 9.38 -4.12 3.44
CA GLU A 53 9.83 -4.15 4.84
C GLU A 53 9.00 -3.22 5.73
N LYS A 54 8.68 -2.01 5.26
CA LYS A 54 7.81 -1.09 5.99
C LYS A 54 6.37 -1.60 6.12
N ALA A 55 5.83 -2.23 5.08
CA ALA A 55 4.50 -2.84 5.12
C ALA A 55 4.44 -4.01 6.13
N PHE A 56 5.45 -4.88 6.15
CA PHE A 56 5.55 -5.97 7.14
C PHE A 56 5.78 -5.45 8.56
N ALA A 57 6.59 -4.41 8.73
CA ALA A 57 6.78 -3.77 10.04
C ALA A 57 5.49 -3.10 10.55
N ALA A 58 4.69 -2.50 9.67
CA ALA A 58 3.38 -1.93 10.02
C ALA A 58 2.37 -3.02 10.42
N VAL A 59 2.43 -4.21 9.80
CA VAL A 59 1.61 -5.36 10.18
C VAL A 59 2.09 -6.00 11.50
N GLY A 60 3.41 -6.06 11.74
CA GLY A 60 4.00 -6.59 12.98
C GLY A 60 3.72 -5.72 14.21
N ASN A 61 3.66 -4.40 14.06
CA ASN A 61 3.36 -3.47 15.16
C ASN A 61 1.88 -3.45 15.57
N ASN A 62 0.98 -4.07 14.81
CA ASN A 62 -0.44 -4.13 15.14
C ASN A 62 -0.81 -5.36 16.01
N GLN A 63 0.16 -6.19 16.40
CA GLN A 63 -0.06 -7.32 17.34
C GLN A 63 -0.07 -6.90 18.82
N GLY A 64 0.10 -5.61 19.14
CA GLY A 64 0.08 -5.08 20.51
C GLY A 64 -1.25 -4.48 20.97
N GLN A 65 -2.28 -4.43 20.11
CA GLN A 65 -3.62 -3.95 20.45
C GLN A 65 -4.71 -4.91 19.98
N MET A 66 -4.56 -6.21 20.29
CA MET A 66 -5.76 -7.02 20.49
C MET A 66 -6.21 -6.72 21.92
N SER A 67 -7.23 -5.86 22.05
CA SER A 67 -7.98 -5.76 23.30
C SER A 67 -8.35 -7.19 23.70
N SER A 68 -7.86 -7.61 24.87
CA SER A 68 -8.11 -8.96 25.34
C SER A 68 -9.62 -9.13 25.49
N ARG A 69 -10.12 -10.34 25.25
CA ARG A 69 -11.55 -10.66 25.22
C ARG A 69 -12.30 -10.27 26.51
N ASP A 70 -11.55 -10.04 27.59
CA ASP A 70 -12.02 -9.62 28.90
C ASP A 70 -12.27 -8.10 29.04
N ASP A 71 -11.63 -7.24 28.22
CA ASP A 71 -11.82 -5.77 28.27
C ASP A 71 -13.17 -5.31 27.67
N LEU A 72 -13.87 -6.21 26.98
CA LEU A 72 -15.17 -5.90 26.36
C LEU A 72 -16.33 -5.92 27.35
N TYR A 73 -16.15 -6.49 28.55
CA TYR A 73 -17.23 -6.61 29.55
C TYR A 73 -17.31 -5.46 30.56
N ASP A 74 -16.26 -4.64 30.71
CA ASP A 74 -16.25 -3.55 31.69
C ASP A 74 -17.02 -2.29 31.25
N ARG A 75 -17.34 -2.15 29.96
CA ARG A 75 -18.00 -0.93 29.43
C ARG A 75 -19.52 -0.90 29.50
N ARG A 76 -20.19 -1.91 30.10
CA ARG A 76 -21.66 -2.01 30.05
C ARG A 76 -22.41 -2.03 31.39
N ILE A 77 -21.80 -1.64 32.52
CA ILE A 77 -22.53 -1.63 33.81
C ILE A 77 -22.40 -0.32 34.62
N LEU A 78 -22.11 0.81 33.96
CA LEU A 78 -22.27 2.13 34.61
C LEU A 78 -22.92 3.14 33.66
N SER A 79 -24.21 2.95 33.38
CA SER A 79 -25.07 4.09 33.07
C SER A 79 -26.51 3.85 33.51
N ARG A 80 -26.91 4.69 34.47
CA ARG A 80 -28.25 5.20 34.77
C ARG A 80 -29.24 4.35 35.57
N HIS A 81 -29.41 4.84 36.80
CA HIS A 81 -30.65 5.21 37.51
C HIS A 81 -31.58 4.11 38.01
#